data_AF-A0A7S0BDL8-F1
#
_entry.id   AF-A0A7S0BDL8-F1
#
_cell.length_a   1.000
_cell.length_b   1.000
_cell.length_c   1.000
_cell.angle_alpha   90.00
_cell.angle_beta   90.00
_cell.angle_gamma   90.00
#
_symmetry.space_group_name_H-M   'P 1'
#
loop_
_entity.id
_entity.type
_entity.pdbx_description
1 polymer ?
#
loop_
_entity_poly.entity_id
_entity_poly.type
_entity_poly.pdbx_seq_one_letter_code
_entity_poly.pdbx_strand_id
1 'polypeptide(L)'
;MKTTDLPALAHALAINSVLVLTYAVLFCFLRWQFPLVYSNNALVGKVPARLGRGCLSWVCACCWTSAKEVEDSVGLDGAMFLEFTQLCSRVVTAIGVPLLLLYWPVRCASTPGGEGSLCPSVLEIEQLDLGEHVHWVEAGLVWVVVIVVQAMILAAQRSFVERRREWLRP
;
A
#
# COMPACT_ATOMS: atom_id res chain seq x y z
N MET A 1 -11.81 17.14 -15.89
CA MET A 1 -10.55 16.55 -16.39
C MET A 1 -10.55 16.71 -17.89
N LYS A 2 -9.69 17.58 -18.43
CA LYS A 2 -9.63 17.76 -19.89
C LYS A 2 -9.14 16.44 -20.49
N THR A 3 -9.55 16.13 -21.71
CA THR A 3 -9.12 14.93 -22.45
C THR A 3 -7.59 14.77 -22.54
N THR A 4 -6.83 15.81 -22.19
CA THR A 4 -5.37 15.87 -22.05
C THR A 4 -4.77 15.29 -20.75
N ASP A 5 -5.53 15.08 -19.67
CA ASP A 5 -4.94 14.69 -18.38
C ASP A 5 -4.78 13.16 -18.22
N LEU A 6 -5.66 12.38 -18.86
CA LEU A 6 -5.57 10.91 -18.87
C LEU A 6 -4.29 10.39 -19.56
N PRO A 7 -3.91 10.93 -20.75
CA PRO A 7 -2.62 10.54 -21.33
C PRO A 7 -1.46 11.00 -20.44
N ALA A 8 -1.53 12.15 -19.76
CA ALA A 8 -0.47 12.57 -18.84
C ALA A 8 -0.29 11.58 -17.68
N LEU A 9 -1.38 11.10 -17.09
CA LEU A 9 -1.36 10.06 -16.05
C LEU A 9 -0.82 8.73 -16.59
N ALA A 10 -1.22 8.32 -17.79
CA ALA A 10 -0.70 7.11 -18.44
C ALA A 10 0.81 7.20 -18.70
N HIS A 11 1.31 8.36 -19.15
CA HIS A 11 2.74 8.59 -19.35
C HIS A 11 3.50 8.56 -18.01
N ALA A 12 2.97 9.23 -16.98
CA ALA A 12 3.57 9.20 -15.65
C ALA A 12 3.64 7.78 -15.08
N LEU A 13 2.57 7.00 -15.22
CA LEU A 13 2.53 5.60 -14.80
C LEU A 13 3.57 4.78 -15.58
N ALA A 14 3.62 4.91 -16.90
CA ALA A 14 4.56 4.20 -17.76
C ALA A 14 6.02 4.49 -17.37
N ILE A 15 6.38 5.76 -17.18
CA ILE A 15 7.75 6.15 -16.78
C ILE A 15 8.11 5.56 -15.42
N ASN A 16 7.22 5.68 -14.43
CA ASN A 16 7.47 5.12 -13.10
C ASN A 16 7.60 3.59 -13.13
N SER A 17 6.77 2.89 -13.91
CA SER A 17 6.88 1.44 -14.10
C SER A 17 8.21 1.05 -14.73
N VAL A 18 8.67 1.77 -15.76
CA VAL A 18 9.98 1.53 -16.39
C VAL A 18 11.13 1.76 -15.40
N LEU A 19 11.07 2.83 -14.60
CA LEU A 19 12.06 3.11 -13.56
C LEU A 19 12.12 1.98 -12.53
N VAL A 20 10.97 1.55 -11.99
CA VAL A 20 10.90 0.45 -11.01
C VAL A 20 11.46 -0.84 -11.60
N LEU A 21 11.12 -1.17 -12.85
CA LEU A 21 11.65 -2.35 -13.53
C LEU A 21 13.17 -2.25 -13.72
N THR A 22 13.66 -1.09 -14.12
CA THR A 22 15.10 -0.84 -14.30
C THR A 22 15.85 -1.03 -12.98
N TYR A 23 15.34 -0.46 -11.88
CA TYR A 23 15.94 -0.66 -10.55
C TYR A 23 15.87 -2.12 -10.09
N ALA A 24 14.77 -2.83 -10.37
CA ALA A 24 14.65 -4.23 -10.03
C ALA A 24 15.66 -5.10 -10.79
N VAL A 25 15.87 -4.84 -12.10
CA VAL A 25 16.85 -5.55 -12.92
C VAL A 25 18.28 -5.25 -12.46
N LEU A 26 18.59 -3.97 -12.23
CA LEU A 26 19.89 -3.55 -11.69
C LEU A 26 20.16 -4.19 -10.33
N PHE A 27 19.16 -4.23 -9.44
CA PHE A 27 19.25 -4.91 -8.15
C PHE A 27 19.54 -6.40 -8.32
N CYS A 28 18.82 -7.09 -9.22
CA CYS A 28 19.06 -8.52 -9.47
C CYS A 28 20.49 -8.78 -9.96
N PHE A 29 21.00 -7.94 -10.87
CA PHE A 29 22.37 -8.04 -11.38
C PHE A 29 23.40 -7.75 -10.29
N LEU A 30 23.27 -6.64 -9.57
CA LEU A 30 24.19 -6.24 -8.49
C LEU A 30 24.20 -7.24 -7.34
N ARG A 31 23.05 -7.81 -7.01
CA ARG A 31 22.93 -8.86 -6.00
C ARG A 31 23.67 -10.13 -6.38
N TRP A 32 23.67 -10.49 -7.67
CA TRP A 32 24.44 -11.64 -8.16
C TRP A 32 25.95 -11.35 -8.18
N GLN A 33 26.35 -10.17 -8.66
CA GLN A 33 27.76 -9.81 -8.79
C GLN A 33 28.44 -9.51 -7.44
N PHE A 34 27.71 -8.89 -6.49
CA PHE A 34 28.22 -8.44 -5.19
C PHE A 34 27.39 -9.01 -4.02
N PRO A 35 27.36 -10.35 -3.84
CA PRO A 35 26.50 -10.99 -2.84
C PRO A 35 26.90 -10.64 -1.40
N LEU A 36 28.16 -10.28 -1.16
CA LEU A 36 28.66 -9.81 0.13
C LEU A 36 28.08 -8.46 0.56
N VAL A 37 27.59 -7.64 -0.36
CA VAL A 37 26.96 -6.35 -0.02
C VAL A 37 25.45 -6.54 0.13
N TYR A 38 24.83 -7.22 -0.83
CA TYR A 38 23.36 -7.30 -0.93
C TYR A 38 22.73 -8.52 -0.24
N SER A 39 23.52 -9.54 0.09
CA SER A 39 23.00 -10.80 0.66
C SER A 39 23.87 -11.35 1.80
N ASN A 40 24.72 -10.52 2.42
CA ASN A 40 25.61 -10.97 3.49
C ASN A 40 24.87 -11.66 4.63
N ASN A 41 23.77 -11.07 5.09
CA ASN A 41 22.95 -11.64 6.16
C ASN A 41 22.41 -13.03 5.80
N ALA A 42 22.16 -13.27 4.50
CA ALA A 42 21.75 -14.56 4.01
C ALA A 42 22.89 -15.58 3.97
N LEU A 43 24.08 -15.15 3.56
CA LEU A 43 25.28 -15.97 3.53
C LEU A 43 25.73 -16.39 4.94
N VAL A 44 25.61 -15.48 5.91
CA VAL A 44 25.94 -15.72 7.33
C VAL A 44 24.82 -16.50 8.05
N GLY A 45 23.67 -16.73 7.40
CA GLY A 45 22.56 -17.49 8.00
C GLY A 45 21.77 -16.73 9.05
N LYS A 46 21.80 -15.39 9.03
CA LYS A 46 21.01 -14.52 9.93
C LYS A 46 19.60 -14.22 9.42
N VAL A 47 19.21 -14.79 8.29
CA VAL A 47 17.89 -14.58 7.67
C VAL A 47 16.94 -15.72 8.01
N PRO A 48 15.64 -15.43 8.24
CA PRO A 48 14.65 -16.46 8.55
C PRO A 48 14.30 -17.31 7.33
N ALA A 49 14.13 -16.70 6.15
CA ALA A 49 13.83 -17.39 4.91
C ALA A 49 15.10 -17.65 4.09
N ARG A 50 15.28 -18.89 3.61
CA ARG A 50 16.38 -19.21 2.69
C ARG A 50 16.12 -18.54 1.35
N LEU A 51 17.01 -17.63 0.95
CA LEU A 51 16.92 -17.01 -0.36
C LEU A 51 17.34 -18.01 -1.44
N GLY A 52 16.43 -18.28 -2.39
CA GLY A 52 16.74 -19.10 -3.55
C GLY A 52 17.78 -18.45 -4.47
N ARG A 53 18.34 -19.22 -5.40
CA ARG A 53 19.35 -18.71 -6.36
C ARG A 53 18.76 -17.94 -7.56
N GLY A 54 17.43 -17.88 -7.69
CA GLY A 54 16.77 -17.19 -8.80
C GLY A 54 16.77 -15.66 -8.66
N CYS A 55 16.64 -14.94 -9.78
CA CYS A 55 16.63 -13.46 -9.79
C CYS A 55 15.47 -12.86 -8.99
N LEU A 56 14.30 -13.52 -8.98
CA LEU A 56 13.11 -13.07 -8.24
C LEU A 56 12.90 -13.82 -6.91
N SER A 57 13.87 -14.63 -6.49
CA SER A 57 13.74 -15.43 -5.25
C SER A 57 13.53 -14.58 -4.00
N TRP A 58 14.01 -13.34 -4.04
CA TRP A 58 13.88 -12.38 -2.95
C TRP A 58 12.43 -11.89 -2.78
N VAL A 59 11.66 -11.80 -3.86
CA VAL A 59 10.24 -11.41 -3.79
C VAL A 59 9.47 -12.45 -2.99
N CYS A 60 9.67 -13.73 -3.33
CA CYS A 60 9.10 -14.84 -2.59
C CYS A 60 9.50 -14.79 -1.11
N ALA A 61 10.80 -14.66 -0.82
CA ALA A 61 11.27 -14.58 0.57
C ALA A 61 10.60 -13.43 1.35
N CYS A 62 10.45 -12.25 0.74
CA CYS A 62 9.77 -11.11 1.36
C CYS A 62 8.27 -11.37 1.58
N CYS A 63 7.58 -12.04 0.66
CA CYS A 63 6.14 -12.31 0.79
C CYS A 63 5.81 -13.39 1.83
N TRP A 64 6.71 -14.35 2.04
CA TRP A 64 6.46 -15.50 2.94
C TRP A 64 7.05 -15.36 4.35
N THR A 65 7.89 -14.37 4.61
CA THR A 65 8.47 -14.17 5.95
C THR A 65 7.44 -13.58 6.91
N SER A 66 7.30 -14.19 8.09
CA SER A 66 6.38 -13.72 9.14
C SER A 66 6.97 -12.57 9.95
N ALA A 67 6.12 -11.69 10.49
CA ALA A 67 6.56 -10.56 11.31
C ALA A 67 7.41 -10.99 12.53
N LYS A 68 7.08 -12.13 13.15
CA LYS A 68 7.84 -12.69 14.27
C LYS A 68 9.24 -13.15 13.86
N GLU A 69 9.36 -13.74 12.68
CA GLU A 69 10.66 -14.16 12.15
C GLU A 69 11.55 -12.96 11.80
N VAL A 70 10.94 -11.84 11.40
CA VAL A 70 11.64 -10.56 11.21
C VAL A 70 12.11 -10.01 12.56
N GLU A 71 11.29 -10.08 13.60
CA GLU A 71 11.64 -9.64 14.95
C GLU A 71 12.86 -10.40 15.49
N ASP A 72 12.88 -11.72 15.34
CA ASP A 72 13.98 -12.57 15.81
C ASP A 72 15.31 -12.31 15.06
N SER A 73 15.25 -11.84 13.81
CA SER A 73 16.42 -11.67 12.95
C SER A 73 16.96 -10.23 12.87
N VAL A 74 16.08 -9.23 12.84
CA VAL A 74 16.41 -7.80 12.69
C VAL A 74 16.26 -7.05 14.01
N GLY A 75 15.54 -7.63 14.97
CA GLY A 75 15.19 -7.00 16.25
C GLY A 75 13.83 -6.30 16.20
N LEU A 76 13.37 -5.89 17.39
CA LEU A 76 12.04 -5.30 17.60
C LEU A 76 11.81 -4.06 16.73
N ASP A 77 12.74 -3.11 16.72
CA ASP A 77 12.54 -1.83 16.01
C ASP A 77 12.36 -2.03 14.49
N GLY A 78 13.11 -2.95 13.90
CA GLY A 78 13.00 -3.27 12.47
C GLY A 78 11.68 -3.96 12.12
N ALA A 79 11.24 -4.91 12.95
CA ALA A 79 9.95 -5.58 12.79
C ALA A 79 8.78 -4.59 12.95
N MET A 80 8.88 -3.68 13.91
CA MET A 80 7.86 -2.67 14.18
C MET A 80 7.74 -1.65 13.04
N PHE A 81 8.86 -1.27 12.41
CA PHE A 81 8.82 -0.43 11.20
C PHE A 81 8.13 -1.16 10.03
N LEU A 82 8.45 -2.44 9.81
CA LEU A 82 7.81 -3.24 8.75
C LEU A 82 6.30 -3.32 8.98
N GLU A 83 5.87 -3.60 10.21
CA GLU A 83 4.44 -3.64 10.52
C GLU A 83 3.73 -2.30 10.37
N PHE A 84 4.41 -1.20 10.68
CA PHE A 84 3.87 0.13 10.41
C PHE A 84 3.62 0.32 8.90
N THR A 85 4.54 -0.07 8.04
CA THR A 85 4.33 0.02 6.58
C THR A 85 3.19 -0.88 6.10
N GLN A 86 3.03 -2.08 6.68
CA GLN A 86 1.91 -2.97 6.38
C GLN A 86 0.58 -2.38 6.86
N LEU A 87 0.56 -1.73 8.03
CA LEU A 87 -0.62 -1.02 8.54
C LEU A 87 -1.02 0.09 7.58
N CYS A 88 -0.08 0.93 7.12
CA CYS A 88 -0.35 1.97 6.13
C CYS A 88 -0.97 1.40 4.86
N SER A 89 -0.43 0.29 4.33
CA SER A 89 -1.00 -0.39 3.16
C SER A 89 -2.42 -0.90 3.42
N ARG A 90 -2.65 -1.56 4.56
CA ARG A 90 -3.99 -2.05 4.94
C ARG A 90 -4.99 -0.91 5.10
N VAL A 91 -4.58 0.22 5.69
CA VAL A 91 -5.42 1.41 5.85
C VAL A 91 -5.80 1.97 4.48
N VAL A 92 -4.84 2.15 3.57
CA VAL A 92 -5.12 2.63 2.21
C VAL A 92 -6.08 1.68 1.48
N THR A 93 -5.88 0.35 1.59
CA THR A 93 -6.80 -0.63 0.97
C THR A 93 -8.18 -0.60 1.62
N ALA A 94 -8.25 -0.52 2.95
CA ALA A 94 -9.52 -0.51 3.70
C ALA A 94 -10.36 0.74 3.42
N ILE A 95 -9.74 1.87 3.11
CA ILE A 95 -10.44 3.11 2.73
C ILE A 95 -10.68 3.16 1.21
N GLY A 96 -9.65 2.85 0.43
CA GLY A 96 -9.65 2.99 -1.02
C GLY A 96 -10.64 2.05 -1.70
N VAL A 97 -10.77 0.81 -1.23
CA VAL A 97 -11.72 -0.16 -1.82
C VAL A 97 -13.18 0.30 -1.64
N PRO A 98 -13.66 0.67 -0.44
CA PRO A 98 -15.00 1.22 -0.28
C PRO A 98 -15.24 2.51 -1.07
N LEU A 99 -14.27 3.42 -1.16
CA LEU A 99 -14.39 4.62 -1.99
C LEU A 99 -14.55 4.26 -3.48
N LEU A 100 -13.77 3.30 -3.98
CA LEU A 100 -13.87 2.86 -5.38
C LEU A 100 -15.13 2.04 -5.67
N LEU A 101 -15.66 1.29 -4.69
CA LEU A 101 -16.83 0.42 -4.93
C LEU A 101 -18.17 1.09 -4.65
N LEU A 102 -18.25 1.98 -3.66
CA LEU A 102 -19.51 2.60 -3.24
C LEU A 102 -19.67 4.01 -3.81
N TYR A 103 -18.61 4.82 -3.73
CA TYR A 103 -18.70 6.22 -4.13
C TYR A 103 -18.61 6.40 -5.64
N TRP A 104 -17.79 5.59 -6.33
CA TRP A 104 -17.68 5.64 -7.79
C TRP A 104 -19.01 5.38 -8.52
N PRO A 105 -19.77 4.31 -8.25
CA PRO A 105 -21.03 4.06 -8.97
C PRO A 105 -22.10 5.11 -8.68
N VAL A 106 -22.18 5.59 -7.43
CA VAL A 106 -23.14 6.63 -7.03
C VAL A 106 -22.92 7.92 -7.82
N ARG A 107 -21.67 8.32 -8.02
CA ARG A 107 -21.34 9.49 -8.84
C ARG A 107 -21.58 9.26 -10.33
N CYS A 108 -21.25 8.09 -10.86
CA CYS A 108 -21.53 7.77 -12.25
C CYS A 108 -23.04 7.79 -12.55
N ALA A 109 -23.87 7.27 -11.64
CA ALA A 109 -25.32 7.25 -11.79
C ALA A 109 -25.97 8.64 -11.66
N SER A 110 -25.35 9.55 -10.91
CA SER A 110 -25.91 10.88 -10.63
C SER A 110 -25.45 11.97 -11.61
N THR A 111 -24.59 11.64 -12.58
CA THR A 111 -24.09 12.60 -13.58
C THR A 111 -25.04 12.67 -14.77
N PRO A 112 -25.71 13.81 -15.04
CA PRO A 112 -26.60 13.96 -16.19
C PRO A 112 -25.78 14.11 -17.47
N GLY A 113 -25.83 13.12 -18.37
CA GLY A 113 -25.11 13.15 -19.66
C GLY A 113 -24.48 11.81 -20.08
N GLY A 114 -25.12 10.69 -19.73
CA GLY A 114 -24.62 9.36 -20.02
C GLY A 114 -24.56 9.05 -21.51
N GLU A 115 -23.41 9.26 -22.13
CA GLU A 115 -22.99 8.58 -23.36
C GLU A 115 -21.46 8.36 -23.34
N GLY A 116 -21.06 7.12 -23.02
CA GLY A 116 -19.83 6.49 -23.53
C GLY A 116 -18.46 6.93 -22.98
N SER A 117 -18.31 8.06 -22.28
CA SER A 117 -17.02 8.43 -21.69
C SER A 117 -16.90 7.82 -20.29
N LEU A 118 -15.93 6.92 -20.08
CA LEU A 118 -15.43 6.50 -18.76
C LEU A 118 -15.42 7.72 -17.83
N CYS A 119 -16.38 7.89 -16.90
CA CYS A 119 -16.56 9.10 -16.09
C CYS A 119 -15.23 9.53 -15.44
N PRO A 120 -14.46 10.46 -16.03
CA PRO A 120 -13.15 10.84 -15.50
C PRO A 120 -13.29 11.93 -14.43
N SER A 121 -14.51 12.44 -14.23
CA SER A 121 -14.89 13.52 -13.32
C SER A 121 -15.00 13.08 -11.84
N VAL A 122 -14.79 11.80 -11.51
CA VAL A 122 -14.98 11.29 -10.13
C VAL A 122 -13.83 11.67 -9.18
N LEU A 123 -12.64 11.94 -9.72
CA LEU A 123 -11.48 12.41 -8.95
C LEU A 123 -11.48 13.92 -8.75
N GLU A 124 -12.30 14.65 -9.51
CA GLU A 124 -12.51 16.06 -9.33
C GLU A 124 -13.68 16.29 -8.36
N ILE A 125 -13.41 17.08 -7.33
CA ILE A 125 -14.44 17.69 -6.51
C ILE A 125 -15.01 18.87 -7.32
N GLU A 126 -15.49 18.63 -8.54
CA GLU A 126 -16.32 19.62 -9.20
C GLU A 126 -17.67 19.64 -8.48
N GLN A 127 -18.09 20.84 -8.08
CA GLN A 127 -19.43 21.09 -7.56
C GLN A 127 -20.43 20.87 -8.70
N LEU A 128 -20.72 19.60 -9.01
CA LEU A 128 -21.96 19.31 -9.71
C LEU A 128 -23.10 19.68 -8.75
N ASP A 129 -24.17 20.28 -9.28
CA ASP A 129 -25.49 20.40 -8.65
C ASP A 129 -26.11 18.99 -8.48
N LEU A 130 -25.43 18.14 -7.72
CA LEU A 130 -25.91 16.82 -7.32
C LEU A 130 -27.01 17.04 -6.29
N GLY A 131 -28.07 16.25 -6.37
CA GLY A 131 -29.19 16.35 -5.43
C GLY A 131 -28.74 16.26 -3.97
N GLU A 132 -29.43 16.96 -3.08
CA GLU A 132 -29.14 17.08 -1.63
C GLU A 132 -28.75 15.75 -0.97
N HIS A 133 -29.36 14.63 -1.40
CA HIS A 133 -29.12 13.29 -0.86
C HIS A 133 -27.70 12.74 -1.09
N VAL A 134 -27.01 13.14 -2.16
CA VAL A 134 -25.66 12.64 -2.47
C VAL A 134 -24.66 13.16 -1.43
N HIS A 135 -24.79 14.43 -1.01
CA HIS A 135 -23.92 15.02 0.00
C HIS A 135 -24.06 14.37 1.38
N TRP A 136 -25.27 13.92 1.74
CA TRP A 136 -25.48 13.16 2.98
C TRP A 136 -24.79 11.79 2.95
N VAL A 137 -24.77 11.12 1.79
CA VAL A 137 -24.05 9.86 1.60
C VAL A 137 -22.54 10.08 1.67
N GLU A 138 -22.02 11.15 1.06
CA GLU A 138 -20.62 11.55 1.16
C GLU A 138 -20.19 11.82 2.60
N ALA A 139 -21.00 12.59 3.34
CA ALA A 139 -20.75 12.89 4.75
C ALA A 139 -20.74 11.61 5.60
N GLY A 140 -21.70 10.70 5.38
CA GLY A 140 -21.74 9.41 6.07
C GLY A 140 -20.51 8.55 5.77
N LEU A 141 -20.08 8.50 4.51
CA LEU A 141 -18.90 7.76 4.09
C LEU A 141 -17.61 8.27 4.75
N VAL A 142 -17.45 9.59 4.89
CA VAL A 142 -16.32 10.20 5.60
C VAL A 142 -16.26 9.71 7.05
N TRP A 143 -17.39 9.68 7.76
CA TRP A 143 -17.43 9.18 9.13
C TRP A 143 -17.08 7.70 9.24
N VAL A 144 -17.55 6.88 8.31
CA VAL A 144 -17.16 5.46 8.25
C VAL A 144 -15.65 5.32 8.08
N VAL A 145 -15.05 6.09 7.16
CA VAL A 145 -13.60 6.13 6.95
C VAL A 145 -12.87 6.51 8.23
N VAL A 146 -13.28 7.60 8.90
CA VAL A 146 -12.66 8.05 10.16
C VAL A 146 -12.71 6.96 11.23
N ILE A 147 -13.88 6.32 11.42
CA ILE A 147 -14.05 5.26 12.42
C ILE A 147 -13.16 4.06 12.11
N VAL A 148 -13.12 3.60 10.85
CA VAL A 148 -12.30 2.45 10.43
C VAL A 148 -10.82 2.75 10.64
N VAL A 149 -10.35 3.92 10.21
CA VAL A 149 -8.94 4.32 10.36
C VAL A 149 -8.56 4.42 11.83
N GLN A 150 -9.39 5.06 12.65
CA GLN A 150 -9.13 5.21 14.07
C GLN A 150 -9.10 3.84 14.78
N ALA A 151 -10.00 2.93 14.43
CA ALA A 151 -10.02 1.57 14.96
C ALA A 151 -8.74 0.80 14.59
N MET A 152 -8.30 0.88 13.33
CA MET A 152 -7.07 0.22 12.87
C MET A 152 -5.82 0.78 13.55
N ILE A 153 -5.72 2.10 13.68
CA ILE A 153 -4.59 2.75 14.36
C ILE A 153 -4.56 2.35 15.84
N LEU A 154 -5.69 2.41 16.55
CA LEU A 154 -5.76 2.05 17.96
C LEU A 154 -5.43 0.56 18.18
N ALA A 155 -5.91 -0.32 17.31
CA ALA A 155 -5.57 -1.74 17.36
C ALA A 155 -4.06 -1.97 17.18
N ALA A 156 -3.46 -1.29 16.20
CA ALA A 156 -2.01 -1.35 16.00
C ALA A 156 -1.24 -0.79 17.20
N GLN A 157 -1.61 0.40 17.70
CA GLN A 157 -0.95 1.01 18.86
C GLN A 157 -0.96 0.10 20.09
N ARG A 158 -2.07 -0.59 20.37
CA ARG A 158 -2.14 -1.57 21.47
C ARG A 158 -1.15 -2.71 21.27
N SER A 159 -1.15 -3.31 20.08
CA SER A 159 -0.23 -4.40 19.75
C SER A 159 1.25 -3.98 19.81
N PHE A 160 1.54 -2.73 19.45
CA PHE A 160 2.90 -2.17 19.54
C PHE A 160 3.34 -1.98 20.99
N VAL A 161 2.48 -1.42 21.84
CA VAL A 161 2.77 -1.21 23.27
C VAL A 161 2.96 -2.54 24.00
N GLU A 162 2.15 -3.54 23.68
CA GLU A 162 2.27 -4.88 24.27
C GLU A 162 3.62 -5.52 23.96
N ARG A 163 4.03 -5.57 22.69
CA ARG A 163 5.34 -6.14 22.29
C ARG A 163 6.52 -5.39 22.88
N ARG A 164 6.45 -4.06 22.91
CA ARG A 164 7.50 -3.27 23.57
C ARG A 164 7.58 -3.55 25.07
N ARG A 165 6.44 -3.76 25.74
CA ARG A 165 6.43 -4.15 27.15
C ARG A 165 7.03 -5.54 27.36
N GLU A 166 6.73 -6.50 26.49
CA GLU A 166 7.31 -7.85 26.55
C GLU A 166 8.82 -7.82 26.35
N TRP A 167 9.31 -7.06 25.38
CA TRP A 167 10.73 -6.88 25.13
C TRP A 167 11.49 -6.23 26.29
N LEU A 168 10.83 -5.35 27.06
CA LEU A 168 11.41 -4.69 28.24
C LEU A 168 11.39 -5.57 29.51
N ARG A 169 10.71 -6.71 29.51
CA ARG A 169 10.73 -7.60 30.67
C ARG A 169 12.09 -8.31 30.74
N PRO A 170 12.80 -8.19 31.87
CA PRO A 170 14.12 -8.80 32.06
C PRO A 170 14.07 -10.33 32.12
#